data_AF-A0A7S8HEY9-F1
#
_entry.id   AF-A0A7S8HEY9-F1
#
_cell.length_a   1.000
_cell.length_b   1.000
_cell.length_c   1.000
_cell.angle_alpha   90.00
_cell.angle_beta   90.00
_cell.angle_gamma   90.00
#
_symmetry.space_group_name_H-M   'P 1'
#
loop_
_entity.id
_entity.type
_entity.pdbx_description
1 polymer ?
#
loop_
_entity_poly.entity_id
_entity_poly.type
_entity_poly.pdbx_seq_one_letter_code
_entity_poly.pdbx_strand_id
1 'polypeptide(L)' 'MAVTIMHIADLHLDRPFKGFSHLPDNIVETLHSSTYTSLQRLVDVAIERKVDAFVIVGIFLTPN' A
#
# COMPACT_ATOMS: atom_id res chain seq x y z
N MET A 1 -19.43 -10.73 -22.05
CA MET A 1 -18.97 -10.58 -20.65
C MET A 1 -17.68 -9.79 -20.67
N ALA A 2 -17.58 -8.74 -19.86
CA ALA A 2 -16.34 -7.99 -19.66
C ALA A 2 -15.77 -8.38 -18.29
N VAL A 3 -14.44 -8.52 -18.21
CA VAL A 3 -13.70 -8.81 -16.96
C VAL A 3 -13.00 -7.54 -16.53
N THR A 4 -13.13 -7.18 -15.25
CA THR A 4 -12.53 -6.00 -14.63
C THR A 4 -11.40 -6.42 -13.70
N ILE A 5 -10.20 -5.90 -13.94
CA ILE A 5 -9.01 -6.25 -13.18
C ILE A 5 -8.40 -4.99 -12.57
N MET A 6 -8.12 -5.04 -11.27
CA MET A 6 -7.28 -4.06 -10.59
C MET A 6 -5.88 -4.62 -10.42
N HIS A 7 -4.88 -3.94 -10.95
CA HIS A 7 -3.48 -4.35 -10.88
C HIS A 7 -2.66 -3.29 -10.15
N ILE A 8 -1.93 -3.71 -9.12
CA ILE A 8 -1.10 -2.83 -8.28
C ILE A 8 0.31 -3.41 -8.10
N ALA A 9 1.29 -2.53 -7.88
CA ALA A 9 2.67 -2.91 -7.69
C ALA A 9 3.39 -2.03 -6.65
N ASP A 10 4.56 -2.49 -6.19
CA ASP A 10 5.53 -1.71 -5.39
C ASP A 10 4.97 -1.07 -4.11
N LEU A 11 4.18 -1.83 -3.36
CA LEU A 11 3.56 -1.36 -2.12
C LEU A 11 4.58 -1.04 -1.01
N HIS A 12 5.74 -1.72 -1.01
CA HIS A 12 6.83 -1.50 -0.03
C HIS A 12 6.32 -1.41 1.42
N LEU A 13 5.41 -2.31 1.79
CA LEU A 13 4.86 -2.36 3.14
C LEU A 13 6.00 -2.56 4.14
N ASP A 14 5.89 -1.87 5.27
CA ASP A 14 6.85 -1.97 6.38
C ASP A 14 8.30 -1.53 6.02
N ARG A 15 8.51 -0.85 4.89
CA ARG A 15 9.85 -0.38 4.52
C ARG A 15 10.23 0.82 5.40
N PRO A 16 11.38 0.78 6.10
CA PRO A 16 11.81 1.91 6.90
C PRO A 16 12.11 3.12 6.01
N PHE A 17 11.51 4.24 6.35
CA PHE A 17 11.80 5.54 5.77
C PHE A 17 13.22 5.96 6.19
N LYS A 18 14.21 5.72 5.30
CA LYS A 18 15.62 6.10 5.55
C LYS A 18 15.78 7.61 5.40
N GLY A 19 16.50 8.25 6.33
CA GLY A 19 16.88 9.66 6.25
C GLY A 19 15.95 10.66 6.96
N PHE A 20 14.94 10.17 7.69
CA PHE A 20 13.93 11.01 8.35
C PHE A 20 14.11 11.16 9.86
N SER A 21 15.28 10.81 10.40
CA SER A 21 15.61 10.90 11.84
C SER A 21 15.59 12.31 12.43
N HIS A 22 15.44 13.34 11.60
CA HIS A 22 15.35 14.74 11.99
C HIS A 22 13.90 15.26 12.04
N LEU A 23 12.93 14.44 11.65
CA LEU A 23 11.51 14.82 11.66
C LEU A 23 10.89 14.58 13.05
N PRO A 24 9.89 15.38 13.43
CA PRO A 24 9.06 15.11 14.60
C PRO A 24 8.43 13.71 14.56
N ASP A 25 8.34 13.05 15.72
CA ASP A 25 7.85 11.66 15.86
C ASP A 25 6.48 11.44 15.21
N ASN A 26 5.57 12.42 15.33
CA ASN A 26 4.23 12.34 14.75
C ASN A 26 4.26 12.25 13.20
N ILE A 27 5.24 12.88 12.56
CA ILE A 27 5.41 12.81 11.10
C ILE A 27 5.99 11.46 10.72
N VAL A 28 6.97 10.95 11.48
CA VAL A 28 7.55 9.62 11.25
C VAL A 28 6.47 8.52 11.36
N GLU A 29 5.63 8.59 12.38
CA GLU A 29 4.52 7.64 12.58
C GLU A 29 3.46 7.73 11.46
N THR A 30 3.17 8.94 10.98
CA THR A 30 2.27 9.16 9.84
C THR A 30 2.86 8.56 8.55
N LEU A 31 4.16 8.77 8.30
CA LEU A 31 4.83 8.19 7.14
C LEU A 31 4.82 6.66 7.23
N HIS A 32 5.13 6.09 8.39
CA HIS A 32 5.13 4.65 8.61
C HIS A 32 3.76 4.02 8.33
N SER A 33 2.68 4.63 8.81
CA SER A 33 1.30 4.15 8.62
C SER A 33 0.72 4.43 7.23
N SER A 34 1.36 5.29 6.43
CA SER A 34 0.83 5.75 5.14
C SER A 34 0.72 4.64 4.08
N THR A 35 1.66 3.69 4.05
CA THR A 35 1.67 2.58 3.09
C THR A 35 0.55 1.60 3.39
N TYR A 36 0.33 1.27 4.67
CA TYR A 36 -0.79 0.47 5.14
C TYR A 36 -2.14 1.14 4.85
N THR A 37 -2.25 2.44 5.14
CA THR A 37 -3.46 3.22 4.85
C THR A 37 -3.76 3.22 3.35
N SER A 38 -2.73 3.31 2.51
CA SER A 38 -2.89 3.28 1.05
C SER A 38 -3.37 1.91 0.57
N LEU A 39 -2.82 0.81 1.09
CA LEU A 39 -3.30 -0.54 0.77
C LEU A 39 -4.76 -0.72 1.18
N GLN A 40 -5.14 -0.27 2.37
CA GLN A 40 -6.52 -0.37 2.84
C GLN A 40 -7.49 0.35 1.89
N ARG A 41 -7.15 1.57 1.48
CA ARG A 41 -7.95 2.32 0.49
C ARG A 41 -8.05 1.61 -0.86
N LEU A 42 -6.96 0.99 -1.34
CA LEU A 42 -6.99 0.23 -2.59
C LEU A 42 -7.93 -0.98 -2.50
N VAL A 43 -7.93 -1.67 -1.36
CA VAL A 43 -8.87 -2.77 -1.09
C VAL A 43 -10.31 -2.26 -1.05
N ASP A 44 -10.59 -1.15 -0.36
CA ASP A 44 -11.92 -0.55 -0.31
C ASP A 44 -12.44 -0.21 -1.72
N VAL A 45 -11.59 0.39 -2.55
CA VAL A 45 -11.92 0.70 -3.95
C VAL A 45 -12.18 -0.56 -4.77
N ALA A 46 -11.39 -1.63 -4.57
CA ALA A 46 -11.60 -2.90 -5.26
C ALA A 46 -12.96 -3.53 -4.93
N ILE A 47 -13.35 -3.47 -3.65
CA ILE A 47 -14.65 -3.94 -3.15
C ILE A 47 -15.78 -3.10 -3.74
N GLU A 48 -15.68 -1.76 -3.66
CA GLU A 48 -16.69 -0.84 -4.18
C GLU A 48 -16.91 -1.04 -5.70
N ARG A 49 -15.81 -1.20 -6.44
CA ARG A 49 -15.81 -1.39 -7.90
C ARG A 49 -16.21 -2.81 -8.32
N LYS A 50 -16.32 -3.77 -7.38
CA LYS A 50 -16.61 -5.18 -7.64
C LYS A 50 -15.71 -5.77 -8.72
N VAL A 51 -14.40 -5.57 -8.59
CA VAL A 51 -13.43 -6.10 -9.56
C VAL A 51 -13.43 -7.63 -9.53
N ASP A 52 -13.26 -8.26 -10.70
CA ASP A 52 -13.21 -9.72 -10.82
C ASP A 52 -11.88 -10.28 -10.32
N ALA A 53 -10.81 -9.49 -10.41
CA ALA A 53 -9.50 -9.84 -9.90
C ALA A 53 -8.75 -8.63 -9.34
N PHE A 54 -8.09 -8.84 -8.20
CA PHE A 54 -7.15 -7.91 -7.58
C PHE A 54 -5.75 -8.53 -7.62
N VAL A 55 -4.89 -8.01 -8.48
CA VAL A 55 -3.56 -8.56 -8.77
C VAL A 55 -2.50 -7.66 -8.15
N ILE A 56 -1.66 -8.25 -7.31
CA ILE A 56 -0.55 -7.57 -6.65
C ILE A 56 0.75 -8.15 -7.22
N VAL A 57 1.64 -7.30 -7.72
CA VAL A 57 2.96 -7.70 -8.24
C VAL A 57 4.10 -6.89 -7.61
N GLY A 58 5.32 -7.42 -7.64
CA GLY A 58 6.49 -6.75 -7.04
C GLY A 58 6.64 -6.99 -5.53
N ILE A 59 7.37 -6.11 -4.84
CA ILE A 59 7.67 -6.26 -3.40
C ILE A 59 6.43 -5.89 -2.57
N PHE A 60 5.67 -6.93 -2.20
CA PHE A 60 4.54 -6.81 -1.29
C PHE A 60 4.98 -6.71 0.17
N LEU A 61 6.03 -7.45 0.55
CA LEU A 61 6.59 -7.49 1.90
C LEU A 61 8.12 -7.40 1.81
N THR A 62 8.74 -6.54 2.61
CA THR A 62 10.17 -6.63 2.89
C THR A 62 10.38 -7.29 4.26
N PRO A 63 11.27 -8.29 4.38
CA PRO A 63 11.60 -8.84 5.69
C PRO A 63 12.26 -7.74 6.53
N ASN A 64 11.77 -7.58 7.76
CA ASN A 64 12.45 -6.86 8.84
C ASN A 64 13.71 -7.64 9.27
#